data_AF-A0A4R4E843-F1
#
_entry.id   AF-A0A4R4E843-F1
#
_cell.length_a   1.000
_cell.length_b   1.000
_cell.length_c   1.000
_cell.angle_alpha   90.00
_cell.angle_beta   90.00
_cell.angle_gamma   90.00
#
_symmetry.space_group_name_H-M   'P 1'
#
loop_
_entity.id
_entity.type
_entity.pdbx_description
1 polymer ?
#
loop_
_entity_poly.entity_id
_entity_poly.type
_entity_poly.pdbx_seq_one_letter_code
_entity_poly.pdbx_strand_id
1 'polypeptide(L)'
;MIDRIKTIVLVILICGSLFQTYLLMYGSPQYEPITIGGDYVKPEKIGEKIELEKLIFPDYMLFHNGSGKHTMLYPQMGHYNPIMESLKQRSFEGFRKVNPLLLDINWEDVRNKNQGVELHFRDGISLQILQKVFQLKDVLNVENDIITNIWMFATDAQDEVRVFFFTDSRSEGYELIRTDFTVKDIHKFIGWGEFADTYYTKNGDYYLPEKSVKMPTYKFNYTVTTDEQLKRLLFVDPGIVRSLKESGGSQIYTDGKKGLLLNRGTNWIKYTDPITPVDSMDNVWENLMAGVQFINQHGGSNGGANGSYYGLSQSPHRKTTGNAGISPQFVFRQYFGSHPIIEPTGEGFGLINLVVLKGMVTNYDRSTVVPDDNPVQGSATLPSGEEVEARLADNPKRFSIVAIFPAYRSIISDTQIELQPTWVIKYRDGKLEFLQ
;
A
#
# COMPACT_ATOMS: atom_id res chain seq x y z
N MET A 1 90.07 -2.48 -10.93
CA MET A 1 89.68 -2.05 -9.56
C MET A 1 88.28 -1.44 -9.54
N ILE A 2 87.94 -0.55 -10.48
CA ILE A 2 86.61 0.09 -10.60
C ILE A 2 85.44 -0.91 -10.76
N ASP A 3 85.61 -2.00 -11.51
CA ASP A 3 84.50 -2.93 -11.76
C ASP A 3 84.11 -3.74 -10.53
N ARG A 4 85.08 -4.08 -9.65
CA ARG A 4 84.77 -4.76 -8.38
C ARG A 4 83.99 -3.86 -7.44
N ILE A 5 84.26 -2.56 -7.44
CA ILE A 5 83.53 -1.59 -6.62
C ILE A 5 82.09 -1.45 -7.11
N LYS A 6 81.87 -1.39 -8.43
CA LYS A 6 80.52 -1.35 -9.01
C LYS A 6 79.71 -2.60 -8.63
N THR A 7 80.31 -3.78 -8.69
CA THR A 7 79.63 -5.03 -8.30
C THR A 7 79.31 -5.06 -6.80
N ILE A 8 80.21 -4.59 -5.93
CA ILE A 8 79.95 -4.54 -4.48
C ILE A 8 78.82 -3.56 -4.17
N VAL A 9 78.83 -2.37 -4.80
CA VAL A 9 77.76 -1.38 -4.62
C VAL A 9 76.42 -1.93 -5.10
N LEU A 10 76.40 -2.63 -6.24
CA LEU A 10 75.18 -3.25 -6.76
C LEU A 10 74.62 -4.30 -5.80
N VAL A 11 75.47 -5.16 -5.24
CA VAL A 11 75.05 -6.18 -4.26
C VAL A 11 74.49 -5.54 -3.00
N ILE A 12 75.11 -4.47 -2.49
CA ILE A 12 74.61 -3.74 -1.31
C ILE A 12 73.24 -3.13 -1.61
N LEU A 13 73.04 -2.54 -2.79
CA LEU A 13 71.75 -1.97 -3.19
C LEU A 13 70.66 -3.04 -3.29
N ILE A 14 70.99 -4.21 -3.84
CA ILE A 14 70.06 -5.34 -3.93
C ILE A 14 69.68 -5.85 -2.53
N CYS A 15 70.67 -6.08 -1.66
CA CYS A 15 70.41 -6.49 -0.28
C CYS A 15 69.59 -5.44 0.50
N GLY A 16 69.88 -4.15 0.31
CA GLY A 16 69.14 -3.06 0.94
C GLY A 16 67.67 -3.00 0.47
N SER A 17 67.44 -3.18 -0.83
CA SER A 17 66.10 -3.23 -1.41
C SER A 17 65.29 -4.41 -0.85
N LEU A 18 65.90 -5.59 -0.77
CA LEU A 18 65.26 -6.77 -0.18
C LEU A 18 64.96 -6.58 1.31
N PHE A 19 65.87 -5.95 2.05
CA PHE A 19 65.65 -5.64 3.46
C PHE A 19 64.51 -4.62 3.68
N GLN A 20 64.45 -3.57 2.87
CA GLN A 20 63.34 -2.61 2.91
C GLN A 20 62.01 -3.27 2.53
N THR A 21 62.01 -4.17 1.56
CA THR A 21 60.83 -4.94 1.17
C THR A 21 60.35 -5.83 2.32
N TYR A 22 61.28 -6.49 3.02
CA TYR A 22 60.98 -7.27 4.22
C TYR A 22 60.37 -6.41 5.33
N LEU A 23 60.93 -5.22 5.59
CA LEU A 23 60.39 -4.28 6.57
C LEU A 23 58.99 -3.77 6.21
N LEU A 24 58.68 -3.57 4.92
CA LEU A 24 57.34 -3.15 4.50
C LEU A 24 56.32 -4.30 4.56
N MET A 25 56.75 -5.53 4.23
CA MET A 25 55.85 -6.69 4.24
C MET A 25 55.50 -7.16 5.66
N TYR A 26 56.42 -7.00 6.63
CA TYR A 26 56.24 -7.50 7.99
C TYR A 26 56.22 -6.39 9.07
N GLY A 27 56.49 -5.14 8.70
CA GLY A 27 56.29 -3.98 9.55
C GLY A 27 54.80 -3.67 9.64
N SER A 28 54.15 -4.17 10.69
CA SER A 28 52.76 -3.82 10.98
C SER A 28 52.70 -2.31 11.28
N PRO A 29 51.87 -1.51 10.58
CA PRO A 29 51.61 -0.15 11.01
C PRO A 29 50.97 -0.23 12.38
N GLN A 30 51.57 0.41 13.39
CA GLN A 30 50.82 0.72 14.60
C GLN A 30 49.83 1.82 14.22
N TYR A 31 48.64 1.39 13.79
CA TYR A 31 47.50 2.28 13.76
C TYR A 31 47.24 2.68 15.21
N GLU A 32 47.46 3.95 15.54
CA GLU A 32 46.80 4.51 16.71
C GLU A 32 45.29 4.23 16.51
N PRO A 33 44.64 3.50 17.41
CA PRO A 33 43.20 3.34 17.32
C PRO A 33 42.64 4.76 17.38
N ILE A 34 41.96 5.17 16.31
CA ILE A 34 41.12 6.36 16.34
C ILE A 34 40.22 6.15 17.55
N THR A 35 40.46 6.89 18.63
CA THR A 35 39.51 7.00 19.73
C THR A 35 38.32 7.73 19.15
N ILE A 36 37.39 6.95 18.60
CA ILE A 36 36.03 7.39 18.28
C ILE A 36 35.38 7.65 19.64
N GLY A 37 35.72 8.78 20.24
CA GLY A 37 35.06 9.39 21.39
C GLY A 37 33.86 10.24 20.95
N GLY A 38 33.28 9.94 19.80
CA GLY A 38 31.94 10.38 19.42
C GLY A 38 31.04 9.18 19.53
N ASP A 39 29.93 9.32 20.26
CA ASP A 39 28.88 8.31 20.36
C ASP A 39 28.72 7.55 19.05
N TYR A 40 28.81 6.22 19.10
CA TYR A 40 28.46 5.38 17.97
C TYR A 40 27.02 5.73 17.56
N VAL A 41 26.88 6.56 16.52
CA VAL A 41 25.59 6.89 15.94
C VAL A 41 25.13 5.63 15.24
N LYS A 42 24.29 4.84 15.92
CA LYS A 42 23.64 3.68 15.31
C LYS A 42 23.00 4.16 14.00
N PRO A 43 23.33 3.54 12.85
CA PRO A 43 22.70 3.91 11.59
C PRO A 43 21.19 3.79 11.78
N GLU A 44 20.49 4.83 11.35
CA GLU A 44 19.05 4.90 11.48
C GLU A 44 18.44 3.71 10.74
N LYS A 45 17.60 2.92 11.43
CA LYS A 45 16.88 1.81 10.79
C LYS A 45 15.89 2.42 9.81
N ILE A 46 16.29 2.56 8.56
CA ILE A 46 15.40 2.75 7.42
C ILE A 46 14.73 1.40 7.20
N GLY A 47 13.39 1.36 7.28
CA GLY A 47 12.60 0.14 7.11
C GLY A 47 12.81 -0.55 5.75
N GLU A 48 12.14 -1.68 5.54
CA GLU A 48 12.25 -2.40 4.26
C GLU A 48 11.82 -1.50 3.10
N LYS A 49 12.56 -1.57 1.99
CA LYS A 49 12.22 -0.82 0.78
C LYS A 49 10.91 -1.34 0.22
N ILE A 50 9.92 -0.46 0.11
CA ILE A 50 8.66 -0.72 -0.56
C ILE A 50 8.89 -0.77 -2.07
N GLU A 51 8.52 -1.88 -2.68
CA GLU A 51 8.46 -2.05 -4.13
C GLU A 51 7.10 -1.59 -4.65
N LEU A 52 7.10 -0.79 -5.71
CA LEU A 52 5.92 -0.14 -6.25
C LEU A 52 4.88 -1.14 -6.76
N GLU A 53 5.34 -2.20 -7.41
CA GLU A 53 4.52 -3.28 -7.96
C GLU A 53 3.81 -4.09 -6.86
N LYS A 54 4.39 -4.14 -5.65
CA LYS A 54 3.79 -4.82 -4.49
C LYS A 54 2.72 -3.98 -3.80
N LEU A 55 2.61 -2.68 -4.11
CA LEU A 55 1.60 -1.80 -3.54
C LEU A 55 0.24 -1.92 -4.25
N ILE A 56 0.22 -2.39 -5.49
CA ILE A 56 -0.97 -2.33 -6.33
C ILE A 56 -1.52 -3.74 -6.49
N PHE A 57 -2.59 -4.02 -5.74
CA PHE A 57 -3.27 -5.30 -5.75
C PHE A 57 -4.76 -5.12 -5.38
N PRO A 58 -5.64 -6.01 -5.85
CA PRO A 58 -7.03 -6.02 -5.38
C PRO A 58 -7.16 -6.23 -3.87
N ASP A 59 -8.07 -5.53 -3.21
CA ASP A 59 -8.41 -5.77 -1.80
C ASP A 59 -8.94 -7.19 -1.57
N TYR A 60 -9.66 -7.71 -2.55
CA TYR A 60 -10.12 -9.09 -2.63
C TYR A 60 -10.48 -9.46 -4.07
N MET A 61 -10.53 -10.77 -4.33
CA MET A 61 -11.07 -11.37 -5.54
C MET A 61 -12.36 -12.10 -5.17
N LEU A 62 -13.44 -11.81 -5.90
CA LEU A 62 -14.75 -12.42 -5.71
C LEU A 62 -15.03 -13.37 -6.86
N PHE A 63 -15.43 -14.60 -6.55
CA PHE A 63 -15.67 -15.66 -7.52
C PHE A 63 -17.16 -15.97 -7.57
N HIS A 64 -17.72 -16.01 -8.77
CA HIS A 64 -19.11 -16.32 -9.07
C HIS A 64 -19.14 -17.70 -9.73
N ASN A 65 -19.85 -18.66 -9.13
CA ASN A 65 -19.89 -20.02 -9.67
C ASN A 65 -21.10 -20.28 -10.60
N GLY A 66 -21.96 -19.28 -10.82
CA GLY A 66 -23.15 -19.38 -11.66
C GLY A 66 -24.37 -20.04 -11.00
N SER A 67 -24.34 -20.29 -9.69
CA SER A 67 -25.48 -20.87 -8.93
C SER A 67 -25.99 -19.95 -7.81
N GLY A 68 -25.73 -18.65 -7.91
CA GLY A 68 -25.97 -17.67 -6.83
C GLY A 68 -25.06 -17.86 -5.61
N LYS A 69 -23.99 -18.64 -5.74
CA LYS A 69 -22.99 -18.83 -4.68
C LYS A 69 -21.71 -18.09 -5.04
N HIS A 70 -21.14 -17.45 -4.04
CA HIS A 70 -19.94 -16.64 -4.19
C HIS A 70 -18.89 -17.04 -3.18
N THR A 71 -17.62 -16.96 -3.57
CA THR A 71 -16.50 -17.12 -2.63
C THR A 71 -15.54 -15.95 -2.78
N MET A 72 -14.72 -15.71 -1.75
CA MET A 72 -13.83 -14.56 -1.71
C MET A 72 -12.42 -14.97 -1.30
N LEU A 73 -11.42 -14.46 -2.02
CA LEU A 73 -10.01 -14.57 -1.65
C LEU A 73 -9.42 -13.20 -1.38
N TYR A 74 -8.79 -13.08 -0.22
CA TYR A 74 -8.01 -11.93 0.18
C TYR A 74 -6.53 -12.13 -0.16
N PRO A 75 -5.73 -11.05 -0.22
CA PRO A 75 -4.27 -11.13 -0.29
C PRO A 75 -3.68 -12.12 0.73
N GLN A 76 -2.52 -12.71 0.43
CA GLN A 76 -1.85 -13.72 1.27
C GLN A 76 -2.61 -15.06 1.46
N MET A 77 -3.81 -15.24 0.90
CA MET A 77 -4.46 -16.56 0.82
C MET A 77 -3.84 -17.40 -0.32
N GLY A 78 -3.84 -18.74 -0.16
CA GLY A 78 -2.98 -19.64 -0.98
C GLY A 78 -3.11 -19.52 -2.50
N HIS A 79 -4.32 -19.31 -3.04
CA HIS A 79 -4.54 -19.19 -4.49
C HIS A 79 -4.58 -17.75 -5.01
N TYR A 80 -4.46 -16.75 -4.14
CA TYR A 80 -4.48 -15.34 -4.54
C TYR A 80 -3.31 -14.99 -5.47
N ASN A 81 -2.08 -15.33 -5.07
CA ASN A 81 -0.87 -14.99 -5.84
C ASN A 81 -0.84 -15.67 -7.22
N PRO A 82 -1.14 -16.98 -7.36
CA PRO A 82 -1.25 -17.61 -8.68
C PRO A 82 -2.23 -16.93 -9.64
N ILE A 83 -3.37 -16.44 -9.14
CA ILE A 83 -4.34 -15.68 -9.96
C ILE A 83 -3.73 -14.35 -10.36
N MET A 84 -3.17 -13.61 -9.40
CA MET A 84 -2.54 -12.31 -9.65
C MET A 84 -1.44 -12.40 -10.71
N GLU A 85 -0.59 -13.43 -10.66
CA GLU A 85 0.45 -13.64 -11.66
C GLU A 85 -0.12 -14.00 -13.03
N SER A 86 -1.19 -14.79 -13.08
CA SER A 86 -1.92 -15.02 -14.34
C SER A 86 -2.52 -13.73 -14.90
N LEU A 87 -3.03 -12.83 -14.05
CA LEU A 87 -3.61 -11.55 -14.47
C LEU A 87 -2.56 -10.61 -15.08
N LYS A 88 -1.37 -10.53 -14.47
CA LYS A 88 -0.25 -9.70 -14.96
C LYS A 88 0.30 -10.18 -16.31
N GLN A 89 0.16 -11.46 -16.63
CA GLN A 89 0.73 -12.06 -17.84
C GLN A 89 -0.21 -11.99 -19.06
N ARG A 90 -1.49 -11.67 -18.86
CA ARG A 90 -2.53 -11.68 -19.90
C ARG A 90 -2.83 -10.27 -20.38
N SER A 91 -3.17 -10.14 -21.66
CA SER A 91 -3.52 -8.84 -22.23
C SER A 91 -5.00 -8.47 -22.08
N PHE A 92 -5.21 -7.17 -21.90
CA PHE A 92 -6.50 -6.50 -21.89
C PHE A 92 -6.45 -5.44 -23.00
N GLU A 93 -7.18 -5.62 -24.09
CA GLU A 93 -7.00 -4.82 -25.31
C GLU A 93 -8.30 -4.14 -25.77
N GLY A 94 -8.15 -2.91 -26.28
CA GLY A 94 -9.24 -2.16 -26.90
C GLY A 94 -10.29 -1.71 -25.89
N PHE A 95 -10.00 -0.65 -25.14
CA PHE A 95 -10.91 -0.12 -24.11
C PHE A 95 -12.02 0.71 -24.75
N ARG A 96 -13.25 0.21 -24.73
CA ARG A 96 -14.45 0.94 -25.19
C ARG A 96 -15.16 1.56 -23.99
N LYS A 97 -15.19 2.89 -23.91
CA LYS A 97 -15.99 3.61 -22.90
C LYS A 97 -17.47 3.30 -23.11
N VAL A 98 -18.13 2.89 -22.03
CA VAL A 98 -19.55 2.50 -22.00
C VAL A 98 -20.23 3.12 -20.79
N ASN A 99 -21.56 3.16 -20.81
CA ASN A 99 -22.36 3.39 -19.62
C ASN A 99 -22.94 2.04 -19.18
N PRO A 100 -22.45 1.42 -18.08
CA PRO A 100 -22.91 0.11 -17.65
C PRO A 100 -24.42 0.01 -17.36
N LEU A 101 -25.08 1.14 -17.07
CA LEU A 101 -26.53 1.20 -16.82
C LEU A 101 -27.38 1.20 -18.10
N LEU A 102 -26.77 1.51 -19.26
CA LEU A 102 -27.46 1.58 -20.55
C LEU A 102 -27.17 0.36 -21.44
N LEU A 103 -26.32 -0.56 -20.98
CA LEU A 103 -26.06 -1.80 -21.69
C LEU A 103 -27.24 -2.76 -21.52
N ASP A 104 -27.52 -3.53 -22.55
CA ASP A 104 -28.47 -4.64 -22.50
C ASP A 104 -27.83 -5.86 -21.80
N ILE A 105 -27.43 -5.66 -20.54
CA ILE A 105 -26.81 -6.67 -19.68
C ILE A 105 -27.53 -6.62 -18.34
N ASN A 106 -28.14 -7.74 -17.95
CA ASN A 106 -28.66 -7.89 -16.60
C ASN A 106 -27.52 -8.31 -15.66
N TRP A 107 -26.92 -7.35 -14.96
CA TRP A 107 -25.82 -7.59 -14.03
C TRP A 107 -26.17 -8.55 -12.88
N GLU A 108 -27.43 -8.63 -12.47
CA GLU A 108 -27.88 -9.62 -11.50
C GLU A 108 -27.86 -11.04 -12.08
N ASP A 109 -28.22 -11.20 -13.35
CA ASP A 109 -28.08 -12.49 -14.03
C ASP A 109 -26.60 -12.86 -14.19
N VAL A 110 -25.75 -11.91 -14.60
CA VAL A 110 -24.30 -12.15 -14.70
C VAL A 110 -23.73 -12.59 -13.34
N ARG A 111 -24.10 -11.89 -12.27
CA ARG A 111 -23.68 -12.19 -10.89
C ARG A 111 -24.06 -13.61 -10.47
N ASN A 112 -25.29 -14.00 -10.73
CA ASN A 112 -25.89 -15.18 -10.13
C ASN A 112 -25.87 -16.43 -11.03
N LYS A 113 -25.82 -16.26 -12.35
CA LYS A 113 -25.95 -17.35 -13.34
C LYS A 113 -24.67 -17.59 -14.14
N ASN A 114 -23.81 -16.59 -14.32
CA ASN A 114 -22.56 -16.75 -15.04
C ASN A 114 -21.40 -17.07 -14.10
N GLN A 115 -20.44 -17.82 -14.61
CA GLN A 115 -19.16 -17.97 -13.96
C GLN A 115 -18.28 -16.76 -14.23
N GLY A 116 -17.64 -16.24 -13.19
CA GLY A 116 -16.82 -15.05 -13.34
C GLY A 116 -16.01 -14.70 -12.10
N VAL A 117 -15.08 -13.77 -12.28
CA VAL A 117 -14.21 -13.25 -11.24
C VAL A 117 -14.27 -11.73 -11.26
N GLU A 118 -14.48 -11.13 -10.10
CA GLU A 118 -14.34 -9.70 -9.89
C GLU A 118 -13.08 -9.40 -9.07
N LEU A 119 -12.26 -8.47 -9.54
CA LEU A 119 -11.11 -7.91 -8.82
C LEU A 119 -11.55 -6.59 -8.22
N HIS A 120 -11.52 -6.44 -6.90
CA HIS A 120 -12.01 -5.24 -6.22
C HIS A 120 -10.87 -4.35 -5.72
N PHE A 121 -10.96 -3.06 -6.01
CA PHE A 121 -10.09 -1.99 -5.52
C PHE A 121 -10.96 -1.00 -4.74
N ARG A 122 -11.08 -1.19 -3.43
CA ARG A 122 -12.11 -0.59 -2.56
C ARG A 122 -12.21 0.92 -2.67
N ASP A 123 -11.06 1.59 -2.64
CA ASP A 123 -10.93 3.06 -2.70
C ASP A 123 -10.57 3.54 -4.11
N GLY A 124 -10.38 2.61 -5.05
CA GLY A 124 -10.17 2.85 -6.47
C GLY A 124 -8.74 3.22 -6.85
N ILE A 125 -8.28 2.68 -7.98
CA ILE A 125 -6.95 2.91 -8.52
C ILE A 125 -7.07 3.54 -9.92
N SER A 126 -6.33 4.60 -10.16
CA SER A 126 -6.26 5.23 -11.48
C SER A 126 -5.85 4.21 -12.54
N LEU A 127 -6.52 4.27 -13.70
CA LEU A 127 -6.20 3.38 -14.82
C LEU A 127 -4.74 3.52 -15.27
N GLN A 128 -4.16 4.73 -15.20
CA GLN A 128 -2.75 4.96 -15.54
C GLN A 128 -1.79 4.19 -14.62
N ILE A 129 -2.15 4.01 -13.35
CA ILE A 129 -1.39 3.18 -12.41
C ILE A 129 -1.59 1.70 -12.75
N LEU A 130 -2.82 1.27 -13.03
CA LEU A 130 -3.12 -0.12 -13.40
C LEU A 130 -2.39 -0.57 -14.68
N GLN A 131 -2.17 0.33 -15.65
CA GLN A 131 -1.37 0.09 -16.86
C GLN A 131 0.07 -0.36 -16.58
N LYS A 132 0.59 -0.12 -15.37
CA LYS A 132 1.95 -0.52 -14.99
C LYS A 132 2.01 -1.91 -14.37
N VAL A 133 0.86 -2.44 -13.97
CA VAL A 133 0.73 -3.75 -13.32
C VAL A 133 0.15 -4.79 -14.28
N PHE A 134 -0.83 -4.38 -15.08
CA PHE A 134 -1.49 -5.23 -16.06
C PHE A 134 -1.09 -4.85 -17.49
N GLN A 135 -1.13 -5.82 -18.41
CA GLN A 135 -0.84 -5.58 -19.83
C GLN A 135 -2.04 -4.96 -20.53
N LEU A 136 -2.32 -3.69 -20.23
CA LEU A 136 -3.39 -2.93 -20.85
C LEU A 136 -2.88 -2.32 -22.17
N LYS A 137 -3.45 -2.73 -23.31
CA LYS A 137 -3.07 -2.25 -24.65
C LYS A 137 -4.20 -1.45 -25.31
N ASP A 138 -3.83 -0.62 -26.28
CA ASP A 138 -4.76 0.24 -27.02
C ASP A 138 -5.64 1.12 -26.11
N VAL A 139 -5.05 1.58 -25.01
CA VAL A 139 -5.68 2.49 -24.04
C VAL A 139 -5.60 3.93 -24.56
N LEU A 140 -6.12 4.15 -25.77
CA LEU A 140 -6.12 5.46 -26.42
C LEU A 140 -7.33 6.27 -25.93
N ASN A 141 -7.11 7.56 -25.62
CA ASN A 141 -8.15 8.49 -25.18
C ASN A 141 -8.88 8.12 -23.88
N VAL A 142 -8.28 7.23 -23.07
CA VAL A 142 -8.88 6.90 -21.78
C VAL A 142 -8.49 7.96 -20.76
N GLU A 143 -9.50 8.50 -20.09
CA GLU A 143 -9.34 9.47 -19.03
C GLU A 143 -8.60 8.82 -17.85
N ASN A 144 -7.99 9.62 -16.96
CA ASN A 144 -7.40 9.11 -15.73
C ASN A 144 -8.49 8.71 -14.71
N ASP A 145 -9.42 7.86 -15.14
CA ASP A 145 -10.55 7.39 -14.36
C ASP A 145 -10.06 6.43 -13.27
N ILE A 146 -10.80 6.45 -12.17
CA ILE A 146 -10.55 5.62 -11.01
C ILE A 146 -11.32 4.32 -11.18
N ILE A 147 -10.60 3.21 -11.27
CA ILE A 147 -11.18 1.88 -11.42
C ILE A 147 -11.44 1.27 -10.05
N THR A 148 -12.69 0.91 -9.77
CA THR A 148 -13.11 0.30 -8.50
C THR A 148 -13.15 -1.21 -8.58
N ASN A 149 -13.48 -1.78 -9.74
CA ASN A 149 -13.47 -3.23 -9.92
C ASN A 149 -13.32 -3.62 -11.39
N ILE A 150 -12.71 -4.79 -11.60
CA ILE A 150 -12.58 -5.43 -12.93
C ILE A 150 -13.37 -6.73 -12.88
N TRP A 151 -14.38 -6.89 -13.72
CA TRP A 151 -15.22 -8.08 -13.78
C TRP A 151 -14.98 -8.84 -15.08
N MET A 152 -14.53 -10.08 -14.97
CA MET A 152 -14.38 -11.03 -16.08
C MET A 152 -15.40 -12.15 -15.93
N PHE A 153 -16.20 -12.44 -16.95
CA PHE A 153 -17.18 -13.52 -16.87
C PHE A 153 -17.31 -14.27 -18.20
N ALA A 154 -17.57 -15.57 -18.09
CA ALA A 154 -17.83 -16.45 -19.22
C ALA A 154 -19.30 -16.33 -19.66
N THR A 155 -19.52 -16.23 -20.97
CA THR A 155 -20.86 -16.16 -21.56
C THR A 155 -21.24 -17.48 -22.23
N ASP A 156 -22.42 -18.02 -21.90
CA ASP A 156 -22.89 -19.30 -22.46
C ASP A 156 -23.17 -19.23 -23.96
N ALA A 157 -23.45 -18.03 -24.48
CA ALA A 157 -23.88 -17.83 -25.85
C ALA A 157 -22.75 -17.94 -26.88
N GLN A 158 -21.49 -17.71 -26.49
CA GLN A 158 -20.37 -17.53 -27.42
C GLN A 158 -19.06 -18.23 -27.02
N ASP A 159 -18.99 -18.92 -25.87
CA ASP A 159 -17.72 -19.43 -25.30
C ASP A 159 -16.65 -18.31 -25.20
N GLU A 160 -17.13 -17.09 -24.96
CA GLU A 160 -16.32 -15.86 -24.90
C GLU A 160 -16.28 -15.33 -23.47
N VAL A 161 -15.11 -14.78 -23.09
CA VAL A 161 -14.93 -14.03 -21.84
C VAL A 161 -15.13 -12.55 -22.12
N ARG A 162 -16.10 -11.95 -21.42
CA ARG A 162 -16.28 -10.50 -21.43
C ARG A 162 -15.61 -9.89 -20.21
N VAL A 163 -15.01 -8.72 -20.40
CA VAL A 163 -14.27 -8.02 -19.34
C VAL A 163 -14.73 -6.57 -19.26
N PHE A 164 -15.07 -6.15 -18.04
CA PHE A 164 -15.50 -4.80 -17.72
C PHE A 164 -14.64 -4.18 -16.63
N PHE A 165 -14.22 -2.95 -16.83
CA PHE A 165 -13.58 -2.11 -15.82
C PHE A 165 -14.61 -1.07 -15.38
N PHE A 166 -15.05 -1.17 -14.13
CA PHE A 166 -16.00 -0.24 -13.52
C PHE A 166 -15.27 0.91 -12.85
N THR A 167 -15.87 2.08 -12.88
CA THR A 167 -15.30 3.28 -12.26
C THR A 167 -16.02 3.64 -10.96
N ASP A 168 -15.49 4.64 -10.25
CA ASP A 168 -16.16 5.31 -9.12
C ASP A 168 -17.49 6.00 -9.53
N SER A 169 -17.76 6.10 -10.83
CA SER A 169 -19.00 6.59 -11.41
C SER A 169 -19.85 5.42 -11.96
N ARG A 170 -21.09 5.28 -11.47
CA ARG A 170 -22.01 4.21 -11.94
C ARG A 170 -22.36 4.28 -13.43
N SER A 171 -22.21 5.44 -14.05
CA SER A 171 -22.53 5.67 -15.46
C SER A 171 -21.32 5.62 -16.39
N GLU A 172 -20.13 5.36 -15.86
CA GLU A 172 -18.89 5.31 -16.64
C GLU A 172 -18.16 3.99 -16.36
N GLY A 173 -17.76 3.32 -17.44
CA GLY A 173 -16.98 2.10 -17.38
C GLY A 173 -16.35 1.80 -18.73
N TYR A 174 -15.58 0.73 -18.78
CA TYR A 174 -14.92 0.28 -20.00
C TYR A 174 -15.23 -1.19 -20.24
N GLU A 175 -15.68 -1.49 -21.45
CA GLU A 175 -15.75 -2.86 -21.95
C GLU A 175 -14.54 -3.12 -22.83
N LEU A 176 -13.91 -4.28 -22.68
CA LEU A 176 -12.80 -4.64 -23.56
C LEU A 176 -13.28 -5.26 -24.86
N ILE A 177 -12.60 -4.91 -25.95
CA ILE A 177 -12.84 -5.50 -27.27
C ILE A 177 -12.18 -6.87 -27.35
N ARG A 178 -11.00 -7.07 -26.74
CA ARG A 178 -10.28 -8.36 -26.73
C ARG A 178 -9.56 -8.62 -25.41
N THR A 179 -9.38 -9.89 -25.11
CA THR A 179 -8.54 -10.35 -24.02
C THR A 179 -7.99 -11.75 -24.29
N ASP A 180 -6.83 -12.06 -23.69
CA ASP A 180 -6.24 -13.41 -23.75
C ASP A 180 -6.90 -14.42 -22.79
N PHE A 181 -7.86 -13.98 -21.96
CA PHE A 181 -8.60 -14.88 -21.08
C PHE A 181 -9.57 -15.75 -21.86
N THR A 182 -9.53 -17.05 -21.57
CA THR A 182 -10.47 -18.03 -22.11
C THR A 182 -11.46 -18.47 -21.03
N VAL A 183 -12.57 -19.09 -21.44
CA VAL A 183 -13.53 -19.69 -20.51
C VAL A 183 -12.88 -20.75 -19.61
N LYS A 184 -11.82 -21.43 -20.08
CA LYS A 184 -11.03 -22.37 -19.27
C LYS A 184 -10.25 -21.66 -18.15
N ASP A 185 -9.75 -20.45 -18.41
CA ASP A 185 -9.09 -19.65 -17.37
C ASP A 185 -10.08 -19.27 -16.27
N ILE A 186 -11.30 -18.86 -16.65
CA ILE A 186 -12.38 -18.56 -15.69
C ILE A 186 -12.71 -19.80 -14.85
N HIS A 187 -12.98 -20.95 -15.48
CA HIS A 187 -13.23 -22.21 -14.75
C HIS A 187 -12.09 -22.57 -13.78
N LYS A 188 -10.84 -22.38 -14.20
CA LYS A 188 -9.66 -22.62 -13.36
C LYS A 188 -9.65 -21.69 -12.14
N PHE A 189 -9.97 -20.41 -12.33
CA PHE A 189 -10.07 -19.45 -11.23
C PHE A 189 -11.20 -19.80 -10.27
N ILE A 190 -12.37 -20.21 -10.77
CA ILE A 190 -13.48 -20.68 -9.93
C ILE A 190 -13.06 -21.89 -9.10
N GLY A 191 -12.41 -22.88 -9.72
CA GLY A 191 -11.91 -24.07 -9.02
C GLY A 191 -10.91 -23.76 -7.89
N TRP A 192 -10.16 -22.67 -8.01
CA TRP A 192 -9.30 -22.16 -6.93
C TRP A 192 -10.06 -21.46 -5.81
N GLY A 193 -11.22 -20.87 -6.12
CA GLY A 193 -12.12 -20.25 -5.16
C GLY A 193 -13.03 -21.22 -4.41
N GLU A 194 -13.17 -22.48 -4.84
CA GLU A 194 -14.08 -23.46 -4.22
C GLU A 194 -13.76 -23.79 -2.76
N PHE A 195 -12.51 -23.64 -2.34
CA PHE A 195 -12.06 -23.93 -0.98
C PHE A 195 -12.21 -22.75 0.00
N ALA A 196 -12.65 -21.59 -0.50
CA ALA A 196 -12.81 -20.39 0.31
C ALA A 196 -14.21 -20.31 0.96
N ASP A 197 -14.34 -19.44 1.96
CA ASP A 197 -15.61 -19.21 2.63
C ASP A 197 -16.67 -18.72 1.63
N THR A 198 -17.91 -19.16 1.85
CA THR A 198 -19.06 -18.79 1.01
C THR A 198 -19.66 -17.48 1.50
N TYR A 199 -20.00 -16.63 0.54
CA TYR A 199 -20.61 -15.33 0.74
C TYR A 199 -21.92 -15.22 -0.05
N TYR A 200 -22.84 -14.43 0.46
CA TYR A 200 -24.08 -14.07 -0.21
C TYR A 200 -24.22 -12.55 -0.31
N THR A 201 -25.11 -12.11 -1.20
CA THR A 201 -25.48 -10.71 -1.37
C THR A 201 -26.98 -10.60 -1.60
N LYS A 202 -27.59 -9.48 -1.19
CA LYS A 202 -29.03 -9.21 -1.40
C LYS A 202 -29.28 -8.37 -2.66
N ASN A 203 -28.35 -7.49 -3.00
CA ASN A 203 -28.53 -6.46 -4.03
C ASN A 203 -27.23 -6.17 -4.83
N GLY A 204 -26.18 -6.97 -4.62
CA GLY A 204 -24.90 -6.80 -5.28
C GLY A 204 -24.02 -5.65 -4.77
N ASP A 205 -24.49 -4.83 -3.79
CA ASP A 205 -23.69 -3.71 -3.27
C ASP A 205 -22.55 -4.20 -2.36
N TYR A 206 -22.78 -5.25 -1.56
CA TYR A 206 -21.77 -5.86 -0.70
C TYR A 206 -22.04 -7.35 -0.47
N TYR A 207 -21.00 -8.04 0.03
CA TYR A 207 -21.01 -9.48 0.26
C TYR A 207 -20.75 -9.78 1.74
N LEU A 208 -21.55 -10.69 2.30
CA LEU A 208 -21.42 -11.11 3.68
C LEU A 208 -21.24 -12.63 3.77
N PRO A 209 -20.44 -13.12 4.73
CA PRO A 209 -20.17 -14.55 4.84
C PRO A 209 -21.39 -15.28 5.39
N GLU A 210 -21.63 -16.50 4.92
CA GLU A 210 -22.71 -17.35 5.45
C GLU A 210 -22.46 -17.79 6.90
N LYS A 211 -21.19 -17.83 7.33
CA LYS A 211 -20.77 -18.28 8.66
C LYS A 211 -19.91 -17.23 9.35
N SER A 212 -19.83 -17.33 10.68
CA SER A 212 -18.92 -16.52 11.48
C SER A 212 -17.47 -16.76 11.06
N VAL A 213 -16.68 -15.68 10.97
CA VAL A 213 -15.30 -15.72 10.46
C VAL A 213 -14.33 -15.74 11.64
N LYS A 214 -13.43 -16.73 11.70
CA LYS A 214 -12.36 -16.75 12.70
C LYS A 214 -11.17 -15.95 12.20
N MET A 215 -10.75 -14.97 12.98
CA MET A 215 -9.59 -14.12 12.66
C MET A 215 -8.63 -14.05 13.84
N PRO A 216 -7.32 -14.09 13.59
CA PRO A 216 -6.34 -13.94 14.66
C PRO A 216 -6.39 -12.52 15.25
N THR A 217 -6.10 -12.38 16.53
CA THR A 217 -5.81 -11.09 17.17
C THR A 217 -4.32 -10.98 17.38
N TYR A 218 -3.75 -9.77 17.36
CA TYR A 218 -2.33 -9.57 17.59
C TYR A 218 -2.07 -8.48 18.61
N LYS A 219 -1.17 -8.74 19.55
CA LYS A 219 -0.67 -7.76 20.51
C LYS A 219 0.83 -7.60 20.35
N PHE A 220 1.27 -6.38 20.04
CA PHE A 220 2.67 -6.04 19.89
C PHE A 220 3.07 -5.09 21.01
N ASN A 221 4.27 -5.27 21.54
CA ASN A 221 4.95 -4.13 22.13
C ASN A 221 5.37 -3.18 21.00
N TYR A 222 5.55 -1.91 21.30
CA TYR A 222 6.01 -0.95 20.30
C TYR A 222 6.99 0.06 20.87
N THR A 223 7.74 0.66 19.96
CA THR A 223 8.55 1.85 20.22
C THR A 223 8.03 3.02 19.39
N VAL A 224 8.43 4.23 19.76
CA VAL A 224 8.06 5.44 19.02
C VAL A 224 9.30 6.01 18.35
N THR A 225 9.16 6.42 17.09
CA THR A 225 10.21 7.15 16.36
C THR A 225 10.48 8.46 17.08
N THR A 226 11.71 8.66 17.56
CA THR A 226 12.07 9.82 18.38
C THR A 226 12.12 11.11 17.57
N ASP A 227 11.98 12.24 18.25
CA ASP A 227 12.07 13.57 17.63
C ASP A 227 13.39 13.76 16.85
N GLU A 228 14.52 13.28 17.40
CA GLU A 228 15.83 13.38 16.73
C GLU A 228 15.95 12.48 15.51
N GLN A 229 15.30 11.30 15.53
CA GLN A 229 15.19 10.42 14.37
C GLN A 229 14.38 11.10 13.25
N LEU A 230 13.19 11.61 13.58
CA LEU A 230 12.35 12.32 12.62
C LEU A 230 13.05 13.53 12.00
N LYS A 231 13.82 14.30 12.78
CA LYS A 231 14.60 15.43 12.25
C LYS A 231 15.65 14.98 11.24
N ARG A 232 16.42 13.93 11.56
CA ARG A 232 17.45 13.39 10.65
C ARG A 232 16.87 12.78 9.39
N LEU A 233 15.69 12.18 9.49
CA LEU A 233 15.00 11.62 8.32
C LEU A 233 14.43 12.71 7.43
N LEU A 234 13.78 13.73 7.98
CA LEU A 234 12.94 14.67 7.22
C LEU A 234 13.59 16.01 6.88
N PHE A 235 14.68 16.39 7.55
CA PHE A 235 15.38 17.64 7.29
C PHE A 235 16.78 17.39 6.76
N VAL A 236 17.16 18.18 5.75
CA VAL A 236 18.48 18.09 5.10
C VAL A 236 19.60 18.42 6.09
N ASP A 237 19.39 19.43 6.94
CA ASP A 237 20.30 19.78 8.03
C ASP A 237 19.52 19.87 9.35
N PRO A 238 19.58 18.82 10.20
CA PRO A 238 18.93 18.82 11.50
C PRO A 238 19.47 19.90 12.46
N GLY A 239 20.68 20.40 12.27
CA GLY A 239 21.34 21.36 13.17
C GLY A 239 20.74 22.76 13.14
N ILE A 240 20.04 23.12 12.06
CA ILE A 240 19.35 24.41 11.92
C ILE A 240 17.87 24.34 12.29
N VAL A 241 17.35 23.15 12.62
CA VAL A 241 15.94 22.92 12.93
C VAL A 241 15.62 23.49 14.31
N ARG A 242 14.63 24.39 14.35
CA ARG A 242 14.13 25.03 15.58
C ARG A 242 12.90 24.30 16.08
N SER A 243 12.67 24.34 17.39
CA SER A 243 11.50 23.76 18.03
C SER A 243 10.56 24.85 18.56
N LEU A 244 9.26 24.67 18.36
CA LEU A 244 8.20 25.55 18.83
C LEU A 244 7.13 24.70 19.52
N LYS A 245 6.82 25.02 20.77
CA LYS A 245 5.73 24.36 21.51
C LYS A 245 4.42 25.10 21.24
N GLU A 246 3.41 24.36 20.82
CA GLU A 246 2.07 24.89 20.63
C GLU A 246 1.25 24.76 21.93
N SER A 247 0.29 25.66 22.16
CA SER A 247 -0.54 25.68 23.37
C SER A 247 -1.36 24.39 23.59
N GLY A 248 -1.54 23.57 22.55
CA GLY A 248 -2.23 22.27 22.60
C GLY A 248 -1.33 21.07 22.94
N GLY A 249 -0.05 21.28 23.27
CA GLY A 249 0.89 20.19 23.59
C GLY A 249 1.56 19.52 22.39
N SER A 250 1.19 19.92 21.17
CA SER A 250 1.89 19.55 19.94
C SER A 250 3.24 20.25 19.83
N GLN A 251 4.18 19.59 19.17
CA GLN A 251 5.55 20.08 18.99
C GLN A 251 5.80 20.32 17.50
N ILE A 252 6.22 21.53 17.16
CA ILE A 252 6.56 21.90 15.78
C ILE A 252 8.09 21.96 15.66
N TYR A 253 8.61 21.43 14.57
CA TYR A 253 9.99 21.54 14.12
C TYR A 253 10.05 22.20 12.75
N THR A 254 10.98 23.13 12.54
CA THR A 254 11.11 23.83 11.25
C THR A 254 12.52 24.35 11.00
N ASP A 255 12.94 24.33 9.73
CA ASP A 255 14.16 24.99 9.23
C ASP A 255 13.86 26.38 8.62
N GLY A 256 12.61 26.86 8.73
CA GLY A 256 12.11 28.09 8.13
C GLY A 256 11.46 27.91 6.75
N LYS A 257 11.61 26.75 6.11
CA LYS A 257 10.95 26.40 4.83
C LYS A 257 10.01 25.21 4.98
N LYS A 258 10.47 24.18 5.68
CA LYS A 258 9.75 22.94 5.95
C LYS A 258 9.23 22.93 7.37
N GLY A 259 8.11 22.25 7.58
CA GLY A 259 7.50 22.05 8.89
C GLY A 259 7.33 20.56 9.19
N LEU A 260 7.50 20.20 10.45
CA LEU A 260 7.12 18.91 11.01
C LEU A 260 6.30 19.18 12.28
N LEU A 261 5.01 18.87 12.24
CA LEU A 261 4.13 18.86 13.39
C LEU A 261 4.09 17.45 13.98
N LEU A 262 4.38 17.33 15.26
CA LEU A 262 4.28 16.08 16.02
C LEU A 262 3.12 16.17 17.01
N ASN A 263 2.11 15.31 16.80
CA ASN A 263 1.02 15.10 17.75
C ASN A 263 1.32 13.87 18.60
N ARG A 264 1.70 14.10 19.86
CA ARG A 264 2.01 13.01 20.81
C ARG A 264 0.77 12.28 21.30
N GLY A 265 -0.41 12.90 21.27
CA GLY A 265 -1.65 12.25 21.69
C GLY A 265 -2.12 11.18 20.71
N THR A 266 -1.92 11.40 19.41
CA THR A 266 -2.29 10.45 18.35
C THR A 266 -1.11 9.67 17.77
N ASN A 267 0.11 9.88 18.29
CA ASN A 267 1.37 9.33 17.74
C ASN A 267 1.45 9.52 16.22
N TRP A 268 1.21 10.75 15.78
CA TRP A 268 1.06 11.12 14.37
C TRP A 268 1.95 12.31 14.02
N ILE A 269 2.58 12.24 12.84
CA ILE A 269 3.34 13.36 12.28
C ILE A 269 2.64 13.94 11.06
N LYS A 270 2.85 15.23 10.85
CA LYS A 270 2.55 15.92 9.59
C LYS A 270 3.78 16.68 9.14
N TYR A 271 4.41 16.23 8.07
CA TYR A 271 5.51 16.94 7.41
C TYR A 271 4.96 17.79 6.26
N THR A 272 5.51 18.98 6.07
CA THR A 272 5.10 19.90 5.01
C THR A 272 6.32 20.57 4.36
N ASP A 273 6.40 20.50 3.04
CA ASP A 273 7.35 21.22 2.19
C ASP A 273 6.55 22.01 1.13
N PRO A 274 6.18 23.28 1.43
CA PRO A 274 5.28 24.03 0.58
C PRO A 274 5.95 24.43 -0.73
N ILE A 275 5.31 24.11 -1.85
CA ILE A 275 5.68 24.62 -3.18
C ILE A 275 4.60 25.55 -3.71
N THR A 276 4.97 26.47 -4.60
CA THR A 276 3.97 27.29 -5.31
C THR A 276 3.23 26.43 -6.32
N PRO A 277 1.88 26.34 -6.27
CA PRO A 277 1.11 25.65 -7.28
C PRO A 277 1.34 26.32 -8.64
N VAL A 278 1.64 25.54 -9.68
CA VAL A 278 1.77 26.04 -11.05
C VAL A 278 0.86 25.21 -11.92
N ASP A 279 -0.04 25.86 -12.67
CA ASP A 279 -0.96 25.24 -13.62
C ASP A 279 -0.22 24.42 -14.68
N SER A 280 -0.07 23.12 -14.44
CA SER A 280 0.29 22.15 -15.47
C SER A 280 -0.33 20.80 -15.16
N MET A 281 -0.50 19.96 -16.18
CA MET A 281 -0.98 18.59 -15.98
C MET A 281 0.05 17.79 -15.17
N ASP A 282 -0.37 17.29 -14.01
CA ASP A 282 0.42 16.38 -13.18
C ASP A 282 0.24 14.93 -13.66
N ASN A 283 1.36 14.21 -13.85
CA ASN A 283 1.35 12.78 -14.19
C ASN A 283 1.22 11.95 -12.91
N VAL A 284 0.10 11.24 -12.74
CA VAL A 284 -0.20 10.48 -11.51
C VAL A 284 0.80 9.35 -11.27
N TRP A 285 1.29 8.69 -12.33
CA TRP A 285 2.29 7.64 -12.18
C TRP A 285 3.65 8.19 -11.72
N GLU A 286 4.11 9.28 -12.33
CA GLU A 286 5.38 9.92 -11.93
C GLU A 286 5.33 10.42 -10.48
N ASN A 287 4.19 11.01 -10.09
CA ASN A 287 3.95 11.44 -8.72
C ASN A 287 3.94 10.25 -7.74
N LEU A 288 3.31 9.13 -8.10
CA LEU A 288 3.33 7.92 -7.28
C LEU A 288 4.76 7.39 -7.08
N MET A 289 5.54 7.29 -8.17
CA MET A 289 6.95 6.85 -8.10
C MET A 289 7.77 7.75 -7.17
N ALA A 290 7.66 9.06 -7.33
CA ALA A 290 8.37 10.03 -6.49
C ALA A 290 7.96 9.93 -5.02
N GLY A 291 6.66 9.76 -4.74
CA GLY A 291 6.13 9.57 -3.41
C GLY A 291 6.67 8.30 -2.74
N VAL A 292 6.67 7.16 -3.44
CA VAL A 292 7.20 5.90 -2.91
C VAL A 292 8.72 5.97 -2.69
N GLN A 293 9.44 6.64 -3.59
CA GLN A 293 10.86 6.90 -3.38
C GLN A 293 11.10 7.74 -2.12
N PHE A 294 10.30 8.79 -1.90
CA PHE A 294 10.37 9.61 -0.71
C PHE A 294 10.11 8.78 0.56
N ILE A 295 9.05 7.97 0.59
CA ILE A 295 8.75 7.06 1.71
C ILE A 295 9.96 6.18 2.02
N ASN A 296 10.55 5.55 1.00
CA ASN A 296 11.70 4.66 1.17
C ASN A 296 12.94 5.38 1.70
N GLN A 297 13.16 6.63 1.32
CA GLN A 297 14.31 7.43 1.78
C GLN A 297 14.13 8.00 3.19
N HIS A 298 12.88 8.20 3.63
CA HIS A 298 12.56 8.90 4.88
C HIS A 298 12.02 7.96 5.96
N GLY A 299 12.32 6.66 5.86
CA GLY A 299 11.93 5.66 6.86
C GLY A 299 10.42 5.43 6.93
N GLY A 300 9.70 5.63 5.83
CA GLY A 300 8.26 5.55 5.87
C GLY A 300 7.69 4.15 6.03
N SER A 301 8.47 3.12 5.72
CA SER A 301 8.16 1.72 6.04
C SER A 301 8.63 1.30 7.44
N ASN A 302 9.22 2.21 8.23
CA ASN A 302 9.95 1.87 9.46
C ASN A 302 9.17 0.88 10.35
N GLY A 303 9.75 -0.32 10.45
CA GLY A 303 9.41 -1.39 11.39
C GLY A 303 7.97 -1.86 11.35
N GLY A 304 7.45 -2.11 10.15
CA GLY A 304 6.30 -3.00 10.06
C GLY A 304 6.65 -4.35 10.70
N ALA A 305 5.85 -4.80 11.66
CA ALA A 305 6.03 -6.13 12.22
C ALA A 305 6.01 -7.18 11.11
N ASN A 306 6.78 -8.24 11.27
CA ASN A 306 6.77 -9.39 10.36
C ASN A 306 5.34 -9.81 10.01
N GLY A 307 5.04 -9.88 8.71
CA GLY A 307 3.71 -10.18 8.19
C GLY A 307 2.86 -8.95 7.85
N SER A 308 3.40 -7.74 8.02
CA SER A 308 2.78 -6.50 7.55
C SER A 308 3.38 -6.00 6.23
N TYR A 309 2.55 -5.34 5.42
CA TYR A 309 2.94 -4.71 4.15
C TYR A 309 1.97 -3.58 3.83
N TYR A 310 2.29 -2.75 2.84
CA TYR A 310 1.43 -1.64 2.42
C TYR A 310 0.78 -1.93 1.07
N GLY A 311 -0.46 -1.46 0.90
CA GLY A 311 -1.13 -1.33 -0.39
C GLY A 311 -1.47 0.13 -0.68
N LEU A 312 -1.48 0.50 -1.95
CA LEU A 312 -2.03 1.78 -2.40
C LEU A 312 -3.55 1.69 -2.27
N SER A 313 -4.11 2.37 -1.29
CA SER A 313 -5.56 2.44 -1.04
C SER A 313 -6.19 3.41 -2.03
N GLN A 314 -5.68 4.65 -2.10
CA GLN A 314 -6.29 5.73 -2.87
C GLN A 314 -5.27 6.41 -3.78
N SER A 315 -5.72 6.81 -4.98
CA SER A 315 -4.97 7.64 -5.93
C SER A 315 -5.72 8.95 -6.28
N PRO A 316 -5.02 10.01 -6.71
CA PRO A 316 -5.63 11.29 -7.06
C PRO A 316 -6.68 11.18 -8.18
N HIS A 317 -7.85 11.80 -7.97
CA HIS A 317 -8.94 11.84 -8.95
C HIS A 317 -8.82 13.06 -9.89
N ARG A 318 -9.34 12.95 -11.13
CA ARG A 318 -9.32 14.04 -12.12
C ARG A 318 -10.33 15.17 -11.83
N LYS A 319 -11.46 14.89 -11.17
CA LYS A 319 -12.53 15.87 -10.95
C LYS A 319 -12.22 16.80 -9.76
N THR A 320 -11.36 17.78 -9.97
CA THR A 320 -11.18 18.92 -9.05
C THR A 320 -11.05 20.24 -9.82
N THR A 321 -12.09 20.57 -10.59
CA THR A 321 -12.35 21.96 -11.02
C THR A 321 -13.35 22.56 -10.02
N GLY A 322 -12.84 23.28 -9.02
CA GLY A 322 -13.67 24.01 -8.05
C GLY A 322 -12.87 24.35 -6.80
N ASN A 323 -13.02 25.58 -6.29
CA ASN A 323 -12.24 26.19 -5.20
C ASN A 323 -12.47 25.56 -3.80
N ALA A 324 -12.53 24.23 -3.69
CA ALA A 324 -12.68 23.49 -2.45
C ALA A 324 -11.75 22.26 -2.41
N GLY A 325 -10.47 22.51 -2.18
CA GLY A 325 -9.69 21.81 -1.15
C GLY A 325 -9.61 20.29 -1.12
N ILE A 326 -9.49 19.58 -2.25
CA ILE A 326 -9.01 18.19 -2.24
C ILE A 326 -7.65 18.13 -2.93
N SER A 327 -6.59 18.02 -2.12
CA SER A 327 -5.21 17.89 -2.57
C SER A 327 -5.00 16.54 -3.28
N PRO A 328 -4.11 16.44 -4.29
CA PRO A 328 -3.79 15.19 -4.97
C PRO A 328 -3.06 14.24 -4.02
N GLN A 329 -3.86 13.49 -3.26
CA GLN A 329 -3.40 12.64 -2.17
C GLN A 329 -3.32 11.19 -2.61
N PHE A 330 -2.18 10.56 -2.35
CA PHE A 330 -2.03 9.11 -2.28
C PHE A 330 -2.22 8.66 -0.83
N VAL A 331 -2.97 7.59 -0.64
CA VAL A 331 -3.13 6.94 0.67
C VAL A 331 -2.59 5.53 0.57
N PHE A 332 -1.58 5.22 1.37
CA PHE A 332 -1.09 3.84 1.53
C PHE A 332 -1.62 3.30 2.85
N ARG A 333 -2.17 2.10 2.79
CA ARG A 333 -2.77 1.41 3.92
C ARG A 333 -1.96 0.19 4.27
N GLN A 334 -1.67 0.02 5.55
CA GLN A 334 -0.99 -1.15 6.05
C GLN A 334 -1.97 -2.33 6.14
N TYR A 335 -1.51 -3.50 5.75
CA TYR A 335 -2.17 -4.78 5.89
C TYR A 335 -1.38 -5.62 6.89
N PHE A 336 -2.08 -6.48 7.63
CA PHE A 336 -1.46 -7.53 8.44
C PHE A 336 -2.05 -8.88 8.01
N GLY A 337 -1.21 -9.74 7.44
CA GLY A 337 -1.68 -10.93 6.75
C GLY A 337 -2.65 -10.57 5.61
N SER A 338 -3.86 -11.11 5.65
CA SER A 338 -4.84 -10.92 4.57
C SER A 338 -5.70 -9.66 4.69
N HIS A 339 -5.64 -8.92 5.80
CA HIS A 339 -6.64 -7.89 6.11
C HIS A 339 -6.02 -6.52 6.37
N PRO A 340 -6.69 -5.44 5.95
CA PRO A 340 -6.22 -4.08 6.14
C PRO A 340 -6.36 -3.64 7.60
N ILE A 341 -5.50 -2.71 8.00
CA ILE A 341 -5.68 -1.92 9.22
C ILE A 341 -6.49 -0.67 8.86
N ILE A 342 -7.57 -0.43 9.60
CA ILE A 342 -8.50 0.68 9.36
C ILE A 342 -8.44 1.65 10.53
N GLU A 343 -8.33 2.93 10.20
CA GLU A 343 -8.40 4.05 11.14
C GLU A 343 -9.40 5.10 10.59
N PRO A 344 -10.66 5.12 11.06
CA PRO A 344 -11.70 6.00 10.52
C PRO A 344 -11.43 7.50 10.72
N THR A 345 -10.58 7.86 11.69
CA THR A 345 -10.26 9.27 11.98
C THR A 345 -9.28 9.88 10.98
N GLY A 346 -8.59 9.04 10.18
CA GLY A 346 -7.56 9.46 9.23
C GLY A 346 -6.19 9.76 9.86
N GLU A 347 -6.08 9.76 11.18
CA GLU A 347 -4.83 9.87 11.94
C GLU A 347 -4.72 8.69 12.90
N GLY A 348 -3.60 7.95 12.85
CA GLY A 348 -3.38 6.82 13.74
C GLY A 348 -2.49 5.77 13.10
N PHE A 349 -2.60 4.51 13.52
CA PHE A 349 -1.73 3.46 13.03
C PHE A 349 -2.22 2.85 11.71
N GLY A 350 -1.29 2.51 10.82
CA GLY A 350 -1.57 1.79 9.58
C GLY A 350 -1.88 2.63 8.35
N LEU A 351 -1.63 3.95 8.38
CA LEU A 351 -1.79 4.84 7.24
C LEU A 351 -0.51 5.64 6.96
N ILE A 352 -0.25 5.85 5.67
CA ILE A 352 0.68 6.86 5.16
C ILE A 352 -0.07 7.71 4.16
N ASN A 353 -0.15 9.01 4.42
CA ASN A 353 -0.75 9.98 3.51
C ASN A 353 0.35 10.80 2.83
N LEU A 354 0.25 10.95 1.51
CA LEU A 354 1.18 11.72 0.71
C LEU A 354 0.45 12.67 -0.21
N VAL A 355 0.88 13.92 -0.27
CA VAL A 355 0.52 14.83 -1.37
C VAL A 355 1.75 15.07 -2.21
N VAL A 356 1.66 14.72 -3.49
CA VAL A 356 2.78 14.86 -4.43
C VAL A 356 2.35 15.74 -5.59
N LEU A 357 3.14 16.78 -5.85
CA LEU A 357 2.92 17.75 -6.90
C LEU A 357 4.19 17.84 -7.74
N LYS A 358 4.10 17.59 -9.05
CA LYS A 358 5.26 17.61 -9.98
C LYS A 358 6.46 16.80 -9.49
N GLY A 359 6.23 15.60 -8.96
CA GLY A 359 7.26 14.73 -8.42
C GLY A 359 7.88 15.20 -7.10
N MET A 360 7.36 16.26 -6.46
CA MET A 360 7.80 16.72 -5.15
C MET A 360 6.77 16.41 -4.07
N VAL A 361 7.22 15.82 -2.96
CA VAL A 361 6.36 15.55 -1.80
C VAL A 361 6.16 16.84 -1.03
N THR A 362 4.91 17.28 -0.94
CA THR A 362 4.50 18.51 -0.26
C THR A 362 3.91 18.25 1.12
N ASN A 363 3.22 17.11 1.29
CA ASN A 363 2.74 16.63 2.57
C ASN A 363 3.11 15.17 2.74
N TYR A 364 3.52 14.81 3.95
CA TYR A 364 3.81 13.44 4.34
C TYR A 364 3.39 13.21 5.79
N ASP A 365 2.35 12.40 5.96
CA ASP A 365 1.77 12.12 7.27
C ASP A 365 1.79 10.62 7.53
N ARG A 366 2.17 10.23 8.74
CA ARG A 366 2.23 8.82 9.17
C ARG A 366 2.25 8.70 10.69
N SER A 367 2.05 7.49 11.19
CA SER A 367 2.28 7.19 12.60
C SER A 367 3.76 7.23 12.97
N THR A 368 4.07 7.55 14.22
CA THR A 368 5.40 7.38 14.80
C THR A 368 5.59 6.02 15.48
N VAL A 369 4.51 5.25 15.65
CA VAL A 369 4.52 3.92 16.26
C VAL A 369 5.26 2.92 15.37
N VAL A 370 6.15 2.16 15.99
CA VAL A 370 6.95 1.10 15.38
C VAL A 370 6.74 -0.18 16.20
N PRO A 371 5.84 -1.08 15.77
CA PRO A 371 5.62 -2.35 16.44
C PRO A 371 6.85 -3.26 16.39
N ASP A 372 7.02 -4.09 17.41
CA ASP A 372 8.04 -5.13 17.41
C ASP A 372 7.64 -6.31 16.50
N ASP A 373 8.61 -7.14 16.12
CA ASP A 373 8.41 -8.25 15.17
C ASP A 373 7.66 -9.47 15.73
N ASN A 374 7.49 -9.55 17.06
CA ASN A 374 7.00 -10.75 17.75
C ASN A 374 5.68 -10.47 18.45
N PRO A 375 4.53 -10.52 17.75
CA PRO A 375 3.24 -10.40 18.40
C PRO A 375 2.92 -11.60 19.29
N VAL A 376 2.17 -11.34 20.35
CA VAL A 376 1.35 -12.37 20.99
C VAL A 376 0.09 -12.54 20.15
N GLN A 377 -0.09 -13.73 19.58
CA GLN A 377 -1.25 -14.08 18.77
C GLN A 377 -2.36 -14.68 19.64
N GLY A 378 -3.59 -14.24 19.38
CA GLY A 378 -4.82 -14.81 19.90
C GLY A 378 -5.81 -15.09 18.77
N SER A 379 -7.09 -15.19 19.11
CA SER A 379 -8.16 -15.46 18.15
C SER A 379 -9.44 -14.75 18.57
N ALA A 380 -10.17 -14.22 17.59
CA ALA A 380 -11.50 -13.67 17.72
C ALA A 380 -12.41 -14.23 16.62
N THR A 381 -13.71 -14.20 16.89
CA THR A 381 -14.73 -14.62 15.93
C THR A 381 -15.57 -13.40 15.56
N LEU A 382 -15.58 -13.07 14.27
CA LEU A 382 -16.49 -12.07 13.73
C LEU A 382 -17.88 -12.68 13.49
N PRO A 383 -18.96 -11.92 13.73
CA PRO A 383 -20.31 -12.39 13.49
C PRO A 383 -20.53 -12.78 12.02
N SER A 384 -21.47 -13.70 11.79
CA SER A 384 -21.89 -14.11 10.46
C SER A 384 -22.61 -12.96 9.73
N GLY A 385 -22.84 -13.11 8.42
CA GLY A 385 -23.58 -12.12 7.64
C GLY A 385 -24.99 -11.86 8.17
N GLU A 386 -25.70 -12.90 8.61
CA GLU A 386 -27.04 -12.75 9.19
C GLU A 386 -27.01 -11.91 10.47
N GLU A 387 -26.02 -12.15 11.33
CA GLU A 387 -25.82 -11.37 12.56
C GLU A 387 -25.43 -9.91 12.26
N VAL A 388 -24.61 -9.68 11.23
CA VAL A 388 -24.25 -8.32 10.76
C VAL A 388 -25.49 -7.57 10.26
N GLU A 389 -26.29 -8.21 9.41
CA GLU A 389 -27.54 -7.64 8.89
C GLU A 389 -28.53 -7.31 10.00
N ALA A 390 -28.66 -8.18 11.00
CA ALA A 390 -29.52 -7.94 12.16
C ALA A 390 -29.10 -6.68 12.94
N ARG A 391 -27.79 -6.44 13.10
CA ARG A 391 -27.27 -5.21 13.74
C ARG A 391 -27.49 -3.96 12.88
N LEU A 392 -27.54 -4.10 11.56
CA LEU A 392 -27.73 -2.99 10.62
C LEU A 392 -29.20 -2.68 10.32
N ALA A 393 -30.13 -3.51 10.78
CA ALA A 393 -31.56 -3.37 10.48
C ALA A 393 -32.09 -1.97 10.81
N ASP A 394 -31.68 -1.42 11.96
CA ASP A 394 -32.10 -0.11 12.48
C ASP A 394 -31.10 1.02 12.16
N ASN A 395 -30.03 0.74 11.41
CA ASN A 395 -29.06 1.77 11.05
C ASN A 395 -29.69 2.76 10.04
N PRO A 396 -29.84 4.06 10.39
CA PRO A 396 -30.47 5.05 9.51
C PRO A 396 -29.70 5.26 8.21
N LYS A 397 -28.43 4.88 8.16
CA LYS A 397 -27.54 5.01 7.00
C LYS A 397 -27.43 3.74 6.16
N ARG A 398 -28.21 2.69 6.43
CA ARG A 398 -28.10 1.39 5.75
C ARG A 398 -28.12 1.47 4.22
N PHE A 399 -28.93 2.37 3.65
CA PHE A 399 -29.05 2.55 2.19
C PHE A 399 -27.87 3.27 1.55
N SER A 400 -26.97 3.84 2.37
CA SER A 400 -25.74 4.47 1.91
C SER A 400 -24.52 3.56 2.03
N ILE A 401 -24.67 2.34 2.56
CA ILE A 401 -23.60 1.35 2.66
C ILE A 401 -23.23 0.88 1.26
N VAL A 402 -21.93 0.87 0.96
CA VAL A 402 -21.37 0.42 -0.33
C VAL A 402 -20.32 -0.69 -0.18
N ALA A 403 -19.87 -0.97 1.05
CA ALA A 403 -19.08 -2.16 1.35
C ALA A 403 -19.17 -2.50 2.83
N ILE A 404 -19.10 -3.80 3.14
CA ILE A 404 -18.86 -4.33 4.48
C ILE A 404 -17.75 -5.37 4.36
N PHE A 405 -16.70 -5.26 5.15
CA PHE A 405 -15.53 -6.14 5.03
C PHE A 405 -14.82 -6.36 6.37
N PRO A 406 -14.15 -7.51 6.55
CA PRO A 406 -13.34 -7.76 7.73
C PRO A 406 -12.04 -6.96 7.68
N ALA A 407 -11.63 -6.41 8.82
CA ALA A 407 -10.40 -5.64 8.95
C ALA A 407 -9.87 -5.66 10.39
N TYR A 408 -8.69 -5.07 10.58
CA TYR A 408 -8.15 -4.79 11.91
C TYR A 408 -8.44 -3.35 12.31
N ARG A 409 -8.96 -3.15 13.51
CA ARG A 409 -8.89 -1.89 14.23
C ARG A 409 -7.63 -1.90 15.09
N SER A 410 -6.87 -0.81 15.07
CA SER A 410 -5.77 -0.62 16.00
C SER A 410 -6.26 -0.03 17.33
N ILE A 411 -5.79 -0.59 18.45
CA ILE A 411 -6.00 -0.04 19.79
C ILE A 411 -4.62 0.14 20.42
N ILE A 412 -4.24 1.40 20.64
CA ILE A 412 -2.94 1.76 21.18
C ILE A 412 -3.09 2.10 22.66
N SER A 413 -2.30 1.42 23.49
CA SER A 413 -2.10 1.71 24.90
C SER A 413 -0.70 2.31 25.11
N ASP A 414 -0.30 2.54 26.37
CA ASP A 414 0.99 3.16 26.68
C ASP A 414 2.20 2.33 26.19
N THR A 415 2.07 0.99 26.14
CA THR A 415 3.21 0.10 25.80
C THR A 415 2.89 -0.93 24.72
N GLN A 416 1.60 -1.13 24.41
CA GLN A 416 1.15 -2.14 23.45
C GLN A 416 0.20 -1.57 22.42
N ILE A 417 0.28 -2.13 21.21
CA ILE A 417 -0.71 -1.97 20.16
C ILE A 417 -1.40 -3.32 19.94
N GLU A 418 -2.73 -3.29 19.95
CA GLU A 418 -3.57 -4.46 19.66
C GLU A 418 -4.27 -4.28 18.32
N LEU A 419 -4.15 -5.29 17.45
CA LEU A 419 -4.94 -5.41 16.23
C LEU A 419 -6.13 -6.31 16.51
N GLN A 420 -7.31 -5.70 16.63
CA GLN A 420 -8.56 -6.41 16.87
C GLN A 420 -9.35 -6.58 15.56
N PRO A 421 -9.71 -7.82 15.18
CA PRO A 421 -10.64 -8.04 14.08
C PRO A 421 -11.97 -7.34 14.31
N THR A 422 -12.50 -6.72 13.27
CA THR A 422 -13.83 -6.10 13.30
C THR A 422 -14.42 -6.04 11.88
N TRP A 423 -15.74 -5.87 11.81
CA TRP A 423 -16.41 -5.53 10.56
C TRP A 423 -16.33 -4.02 10.34
N VAL A 424 -15.95 -3.62 9.14
CA VAL A 424 -15.91 -2.21 8.73
C VAL A 424 -16.99 -1.97 7.69
N ILE A 425 -17.76 -0.91 7.92
CA ILE A 425 -18.79 -0.40 7.04
C ILE A 425 -18.20 0.78 6.28
N LYS A 426 -18.27 0.74 4.95
CA LYS A 426 -17.98 1.89 4.09
C LYS A 426 -19.28 2.46 3.55
N TYR A 427 -19.45 3.77 3.69
CA TYR A 427 -20.58 4.51 3.15
C TYR A 427 -20.21 5.17 1.80
N ARG A 428 -21.24 5.56 1.04
CA ARG A 428 -21.11 6.17 -0.29
C ARG A 428 -20.34 7.49 -0.28
N ASP A 429 -20.33 8.20 0.84
CA ASP A 429 -19.53 9.42 1.04
C ASP A 429 -18.05 9.14 1.35
N GLY A 430 -17.64 7.86 1.36
CA GLY A 430 -16.28 7.42 1.67
C GLY A 430 -16.01 7.23 3.16
N LYS A 431 -16.95 7.60 4.05
CA LYS A 431 -16.77 7.43 5.49
C LYS A 431 -16.68 5.95 5.86
N LEU A 432 -15.75 5.64 6.75
CA LEU A 432 -15.61 4.32 7.37
C LEU A 432 -16.15 4.33 8.80
N GLU A 433 -16.72 3.21 9.22
CA GLU A 433 -17.22 3.00 10.58
C GLU A 433 -17.01 1.55 10.99
N PHE A 434 -16.71 1.31 12.27
CA PHE A 434 -16.68 -0.04 12.82
C PHE A 434 -18.10 -0.46 13.19
N LEU A 435 -18.48 -1.68 12.82
CA LEU A 435 -19.74 -2.28 13.27
C LEU A 435 -19.70 -2.41 14.79
N GLN A 436 -20.70 -1.84 15.48
CA GLN A 436 -20.83 -1.90 16.94
C GLN A 436 -21.51 -3.19 17.41
#